data_AF-A0A6A3HJ84-F1
#
_entry.id   AF-A0A6A3HJ84-F1
#
_cell.length_a   1.000
_cell.length_b   1.000
_cell.length_c   1.000
_cell.angle_alpha   90.00
_cell.angle_beta   90.00
_cell.angle_gamma   90.00
#
_symmetry.space_group_name_H-M   'P 1'
#
loop_
_entity.id
_entity.type
_entity.pdbx_description
1 polymer ?
#
loop_
_entity_poly.entity_id
_entity_poly.type
_entity_poly.pdbx_seq_one_letter_code
_entity_poly.pdbx_strand_id
1 'polypeptide(L)'
;MEQSSLSMLFGVPPSTLSRILLRAEDALSKALHGYAPARISWPSPTRQAELAKLVEAREPLLKYTFGFIDGKNFKVHLQNAMHNGWLHSVFVTGTIYFAADGCTTWSRHNCPGSWNDSDTSLGFRVKLLDPAFCPDPRMNVVSDSAFPSSTAMAERILTPLKDGDLERILPSLRASARTLHNAITSVRQAAEWGMGSVQKVYSRLNLPLPYDPKL
;
A
#
# COMPACT_ATOMS: atom_id res chain seq x y z
N MET A 1 6.14 19.22 -9.17
CA MET A 1 6.49 20.64 -9.41
C MET A 1 6.01 21.45 -8.22
N GLU A 2 6.89 22.30 -7.67
CA GLU A 2 6.58 23.17 -6.54
C GLU A 2 5.48 24.18 -6.87
N GLN A 3 4.71 24.58 -5.87
CA GLN A 3 3.61 25.54 -6.07
C GLN A 3 4.11 26.91 -6.54
N SER A 4 5.30 27.33 -6.09
CA SER A 4 5.97 28.54 -6.55
C SER A 4 6.32 28.46 -8.04
N SER A 5 6.84 27.32 -8.51
CA SER A 5 7.15 27.10 -9.93
C SER A 5 5.90 27.15 -10.80
N LEU A 6 4.80 26.54 -10.37
CA LEU A 6 3.52 26.62 -11.07
C LEU A 6 2.98 28.05 -11.12
N SER A 7 3.12 28.79 -10.01
CA SER A 7 2.70 30.20 -9.93
C SER A 7 3.47 31.08 -10.91
N MET A 8 4.80 30.88 -11.00
CA MET A 8 5.66 31.58 -11.97
C MET A 8 5.33 31.18 -13.41
N LEU A 9 5.15 29.89 -13.68
CA LEU A 9 4.88 29.37 -15.02
C LEU A 9 3.58 29.93 -15.61
N PHE A 10 2.54 30.02 -14.79
CA PHE A 10 1.22 30.49 -15.22
C PHE A 10 0.95 31.97 -14.92
N GLY A 11 1.91 32.68 -14.30
CA GLY A 11 1.76 34.10 -13.96
C GLY A 11 0.62 34.40 -12.98
N VAL A 12 0.31 33.47 -12.06
CA VAL A 12 -0.81 33.61 -11.10
C VAL A 12 -0.32 33.67 -9.65
N PRO A 13 -0.99 34.44 -8.77
CA PRO A 13 -0.67 34.41 -7.34
C PRO A 13 -0.87 33.01 -6.72
N PRO A 14 -0.08 32.62 -5.69
CA PRO A 14 -0.20 31.33 -5.04
C PRO A 14 -1.62 31.00 -4.54
N SER A 15 -2.35 31.99 -4.04
CA SER A 15 -3.73 31.83 -3.56
C SER A 15 -4.71 31.51 -4.69
N THR A 16 -4.51 32.10 -5.87
CA THR A 16 -5.29 31.80 -7.07
C THR A 16 -5.00 30.39 -7.56
N LEU A 17 -3.72 30.01 -7.62
CA LEU A 17 -3.32 28.65 -8.00
C LEU A 17 -3.91 27.59 -7.06
N SER A 18 -3.84 27.78 -5.74
CA SER A 18 -4.45 26.86 -4.76
C SER A 18 -5.94 26.65 -5.03
N ARG A 19 -6.71 27.73 -5.25
CA ARG A 19 -8.14 27.61 -5.54
C ARG A 19 -8.42 26.87 -6.85
N ILE A 20 -7.58 27.06 -7.87
CA ILE A 20 -7.71 26.35 -9.15
C ILE A 20 -7.43 24.86 -8.95
N LEU A 21 -6.36 24.51 -8.23
CA LEU A 21 -6.02 23.12 -7.95
C LEU A 21 -7.12 22.40 -7.17
N LEU A 22 -7.68 23.03 -6.13
CA LEU A 22 -8.81 22.46 -5.38
C LEU A 22 -10.03 22.20 -6.28
N ARG A 23 -10.37 23.14 -7.17
CA ARG A 23 -11.47 22.94 -8.14
C ARG A 23 -11.16 21.85 -9.15
N ALA A 24 -9.91 21.73 -9.58
CA ALA A 24 -9.47 20.68 -10.50
C ALA A 24 -9.53 19.30 -9.83
N GLU A 25 -9.16 19.19 -8.56
CA GLU A 25 -9.29 17.96 -7.77
C GLU A 25 -10.76 17.55 -7.59
N ASP A 26 -11.66 18.49 -7.29
CA ASP A 26 -13.12 18.22 -7.23
C ASP A 26 -13.67 17.78 -8.60
N ALA A 27 -13.29 18.46 -9.69
CA ALA A 27 -13.69 18.08 -11.04
C ALA A 27 -13.15 16.70 -11.44
N LEU A 28 -11.90 16.38 -11.09
CA LEU A 28 -11.31 15.08 -11.33
C LEU A 28 -12.03 13.98 -10.53
N SER A 29 -12.33 14.22 -9.26
CA SER A 29 -13.10 13.30 -8.42
C SER A 29 -14.47 12.99 -9.04
N LYS A 30 -15.19 14.03 -9.51
CA LYS A 30 -16.46 13.88 -10.22
C LYS A 30 -16.33 13.12 -11.54
N ALA A 31 -15.30 13.39 -12.33
CA ALA A 31 -15.05 12.71 -13.60
C ALA A 31 -14.70 11.23 -13.42
N LEU A 32 -13.97 10.89 -12.36
CA LEU A 32 -13.62 9.50 -12.01
C LEU A 32 -14.75 8.77 -11.30
N HIS A 33 -15.76 9.48 -10.80
CA HIS A 33 -16.89 8.87 -10.10
C HIS A 33 -17.63 7.90 -11.03
N GLY A 34 -17.68 6.63 -10.62
CA GLY A 34 -18.32 5.57 -11.40
C GLY A 34 -17.49 5.03 -12.57
N TYR A 35 -16.36 5.66 -12.94
CA TYR A 35 -15.51 5.22 -14.04
C TYR A 35 -14.81 3.90 -13.69
N ALA A 36 -15.30 2.80 -14.28
CA ALA A 36 -14.87 1.45 -13.92
C ALA A 36 -13.35 1.22 -14.00
N PRO A 37 -12.61 1.72 -15.02
CA PRO A 37 -11.16 1.52 -15.10
C PRO A 37 -10.34 2.21 -14.00
N ALA A 38 -10.88 3.25 -13.34
CA ALA A 38 -10.19 3.94 -12.24
C ALA A 38 -10.68 3.50 -10.84
N ARG A 39 -11.58 2.51 -10.78
CA ARG A 39 -12.19 2.08 -9.52
C ARG A 39 -11.21 1.26 -8.70
N ILE A 40 -10.97 1.71 -7.47
CA ILE A 40 -10.31 0.90 -6.44
C ILE A 40 -11.36 -0.02 -5.83
N SER A 41 -11.40 -1.28 -6.28
CA SER A 41 -12.33 -2.30 -5.79
C SER A 41 -11.61 -3.58 -5.45
N TRP A 42 -12.07 -4.23 -4.38
CA TRP A 42 -11.58 -5.55 -3.98
C TRP A 42 -11.82 -6.56 -5.11
N PRO A 43 -10.84 -7.41 -5.46
CA PRO A 43 -11.01 -8.39 -6.53
C PRO A 43 -12.06 -9.45 -6.14
N SER A 44 -12.88 -9.87 -7.10
CA SER A 44 -13.79 -11.01 -6.90
C SER A 44 -13.01 -12.31 -6.64
N PRO A 45 -13.64 -13.36 -6.07
CA PRO A 45 -12.94 -14.63 -5.82
C PRO A 45 -12.32 -15.24 -7.09
N THR A 46 -13.03 -15.18 -8.23
CA THR A 46 -12.49 -15.61 -9.52
C THR A 46 -11.26 -14.78 -9.91
N ARG A 47 -11.33 -13.45 -9.74
CA ARG A 47 -10.20 -12.57 -10.03
C ARG A 47 -9.01 -12.81 -9.08
N GLN A 48 -9.25 -13.11 -7.81
CA GLN A 48 -8.20 -13.49 -6.85
C GLN A 48 -7.45 -14.75 -7.32
N ALA A 49 -8.17 -15.76 -7.82
CA ALA A 49 -7.55 -16.97 -8.36
C ALA A 49 -6.72 -16.68 -9.63
N GLU A 50 -7.21 -15.84 -10.54
CA GLU A 50 -6.46 -15.40 -11.72
C GLU A 50 -5.18 -14.66 -11.34
N LEU A 51 -5.27 -13.73 -10.38
CA LEU A 51 -4.12 -12.98 -9.86
C LEU A 51 -3.11 -13.91 -9.18
N ALA A 52 -3.59 -14.91 -8.42
CA ALA A 52 -2.72 -15.91 -7.81
C ALA A 52 -1.93 -16.72 -8.84
N LYS A 53 -2.54 -17.02 -10.00
CA LYS A 53 -1.84 -17.68 -11.11
C LYS A 53 -0.74 -16.83 -11.72
N LEU A 54 -0.87 -15.51 -11.72
CA LEU A 54 0.21 -14.61 -12.18
C LEU A 54 1.42 -14.69 -11.25
N VAL A 55 1.20 -14.75 -9.93
CA VAL A 55 2.29 -14.90 -8.96
C VAL A 55 2.89 -16.30 -9.03
N GLU A 56 2.07 -17.36 -9.09
CA GLU A 56 2.55 -18.74 -9.21
C GLU A 56 3.40 -18.96 -10.47
N ALA A 57 3.03 -18.33 -11.60
CA ALA A 57 3.80 -18.40 -12.83
C ALA A 57 5.22 -17.80 -12.68
N ARG A 58 5.40 -16.83 -11.80
CA ARG A 58 6.69 -16.20 -11.50
C ARG A 58 7.45 -16.91 -10.38
N GLU A 59 6.74 -17.32 -9.34
CA GLU A 59 7.27 -17.95 -8.14
C GLU A 59 6.37 -19.14 -7.74
N PRO A 60 6.67 -20.36 -8.22
CA PRO A 60 5.80 -21.54 -8.04
C PRO A 60 5.54 -21.96 -6.60
N LEU A 61 6.35 -21.48 -5.65
CA LEU A 61 6.15 -21.71 -4.23
C LEU A 61 4.98 -20.91 -3.64
N LEU A 62 4.55 -19.83 -4.30
CA LEU A 62 3.53 -18.89 -3.83
C LEU A 62 2.19 -19.05 -4.57
N LYS A 63 1.64 -20.27 -4.54
CA LYS A 63 0.47 -20.68 -5.34
C LYS A 63 -0.83 -19.91 -5.10
N TYR A 64 -0.97 -19.33 -3.91
CA TYR A 64 -2.20 -18.68 -3.45
C TYR A 64 -2.00 -17.19 -3.14
N THR A 65 -0.85 -16.64 -3.52
CA THR A 65 -0.54 -15.22 -3.30
C THR A 65 -1.14 -14.39 -4.43
N PHE A 66 -2.11 -13.52 -4.15
CA PHE A 66 -2.80 -12.76 -5.20
C PHE A 66 -2.48 -11.26 -5.21
N GLY A 67 -1.61 -10.79 -4.32
CA GLY A 67 -1.09 -9.42 -4.35
C GLY A 67 -0.21 -9.08 -3.17
N PHE A 68 0.07 -7.79 -3.05
CA PHE A 68 1.12 -7.24 -2.19
C PHE A 68 0.59 -6.01 -1.45
N ILE A 69 0.87 -5.92 -0.16
CA ILE A 69 0.48 -4.77 0.67
C ILE A 69 1.73 -4.18 1.29
N ASP A 70 1.79 -2.85 1.37
CA ASP A 70 2.92 -2.15 1.97
C ASP A 70 2.50 -0.78 2.55
N GLY A 71 3.31 -0.29 3.47
CA GLY A 71 3.13 0.98 4.15
C GLY A 71 3.51 2.15 3.25
N LYS A 72 2.82 3.28 3.39
CA LYS A 72 3.17 4.49 2.66
C LYS A 72 3.06 5.74 3.52
N ASN A 73 4.14 6.53 3.51
CA ASN A 73 4.20 7.84 4.14
C ASN A 73 4.37 8.94 3.09
N PHE A 74 3.61 10.01 3.22
CA PHE A 74 3.82 11.25 2.45
C PHE A 74 4.02 12.43 3.39
N LYS A 75 4.95 13.32 3.02
CA LYS A 75 5.28 14.51 3.81
C LYS A 75 4.10 15.48 3.78
N VAL A 76 3.88 16.21 4.85
CA VAL A 76 2.85 17.26 4.94
C VAL A 76 3.47 18.54 5.49
N HIS A 77 2.95 19.69 5.07
CA HIS A 77 3.30 20.97 5.68
C HIS A 77 2.82 21.04 7.14
N LEU A 78 3.71 21.52 8.01
CA LEU A 78 3.65 21.61 9.47
C LEU A 78 2.24 21.58 10.13
N GLN A 79 1.98 20.54 10.94
CA GLN A 79 0.88 20.50 11.91
C GLN A 79 1.26 19.62 13.11
N ASN A 80 1.02 20.08 14.34
CA ASN A 80 1.40 19.37 15.57
C ASN A 80 0.77 17.96 15.69
N ALA A 81 -0.42 17.73 15.13
CA ALA A 81 -1.09 16.41 15.12
C ALA A 81 -0.51 15.42 14.11
N MET A 82 0.30 15.89 13.16
CA MET A 82 0.88 15.11 12.07
C MET A 82 2.36 14.75 12.35
N HIS A 83 2.88 15.11 13.53
CA HIS A 83 4.23 14.75 13.92
C HIS A 83 4.31 13.23 14.13
N ASN A 84 5.12 12.59 13.30
CA ASN A 84 5.47 11.19 13.42
C ASN A 84 6.72 11.09 14.30
N GLY A 85 6.53 10.61 15.53
CA GLY A 85 7.61 10.51 16.52
C GLY A 85 8.70 9.50 16.15
N TRP A 86 8.37 8.52 15.30
CA TRP A 86 9.30 7.50 14.81
C TRP A 86 10.20 8.04 13.69
N LEU A 87 9.64 8.80 12.75
CA LEU A 87 10.36 9.37 11.61
C LEU A 87 10.93 10.77 11.88
N HIS A 88 10.71 11.31 13.09
CA HIS A 88 11.14 12.64 13.52
C HIS A 88 10.75 13.75 12.52
N SER A 89 9.59 13.63 11.88
CA SER A 89 9.10 14.59 10.89
C SER A 89 7.58 14.53 10.73
N VAL A 90 7.03 15.33 9.83
CA VAL A 90 5.58 15.48 9.65
C VAL A 90 5.11 14.68 8.44
N PHE A 91 4.29 13.66 8.70
CA PHE A 91 3.80 12.74 7.67
C PHE A 91 2.31 12.45 7.85
N VAL A 92 1.66 12.10 6.75
CA VAL A 92 0.46 11.27 6.77
C VAL A 92 0.86 9.85 6.40
N THR A 93 0.41 8.90 7.21
CA THR A 93 0.65 7.48 7.00
C THR A 93 -0.55 6.84 6.33
N GLY A 94 -0.30 5.73 5.65
CA GLY A 94 -1.31 4.91 5.02
C GLY A 94 -0.73 3.59 4.56
N THR A 95 -1.55 2.82 3.87
CA THR A 95 -1.21 1.50 3.33
C THR A 95 -1.88 1.36 1.98
N ILE A 96 -1.15 0.81 1.02
CA ILE A 96 -1.65 0.55 -0.33
C ILE A 96 -1.49 -0.93 -0.64
N TYR A 97 -2.54 -1.51 -1.20
CA TYR A 97 -2.54 -2.88 -1.70
C TYR A 97 -2.57 -2.88 -3.23
N PHE A 98 -1.62 -3.61 -3.81
CA PHE A 98 -1.48 -3.85 -5.23
C PHE A 98 -1.84 -5.31 -5.53
N ALA A 99 -2.76 -5.52 -6.47
CA ALA A 99 -2.99 -6.83 -7.04
C ALA A 99 -1.76 -7.28 -7.87
N ALA A 100 -1.64 -8.58 -8.14
CA ALA A 100 -0.53 -9.14 -8.90
C ALA A 100 -0.36 -8.57 -10.32
N ASP A 101 -1.41 -7.96 -10.89
CA ASP A 101 -1.39 -7.25 -12.18
C ASP A 101 -0.94 -5.77 -12.07
N GLY A 102 -0.59 -5.31 -10.87
CA GLY A 102 -0.17 -3.94 -10.58
C GLY A 102 -1.31 -2.97 -10.26
N CYS A 103 -2.58 -3.40 -10.32
CA CYS A 103 -3.71 -2.52 -10.00
C CYS A 103 -3.82 -2.24 -8.50
N THR A 104 -4.06 -0.98 -8.13
CA THR A 104 -4.45 -0.61 -6.77
C THR A 104 -5.90 -1.00 -6.54
N THR A 105 -6.13 -1.98 -5.66
CA THR A 105 -7.48 -2.53 -5.40
C THR A 105 -7.96 -2.30 -3.97
N TRP A 106 -7.07 -1.83 -3.09
CA TRP A 106 -7.42 -1.30 -1.78
C TRP A 106 -6.37 -0.29 -1.31
N SER A 107 -6.79 0.73 -0.57
CA SER A 107 -5.88 1.65 0.10
C SER A 107 -6.57 2.29 1.30
N ARG A 108 -5.80 2.58 2.34
CA ARG A 108 -6.20 3.51 3.41
C ARG A 108 -5.13 4.57 3.52
N HIS A 109 -5.52 5.83 3.49
CA HIS A 109 -4.60 6.94 3.51
C HIS A 109 -5.09 8.08 4.39
N ASN A 110 -4.24 9.08 4.61
CA ASN A 110 -4.52 10.26 5.43
C ASN A 110 -4.73 9.90 6.91
N CYS A 111 -3.90 9.00 7.46
CA CYS A 111 -3.89 8.70 8.89
C CYS A 111 -2.89 9.62 9.60
N PRO A 112 -3.36 10.65 10.34
CA PRO A 112 -2.50 11.63 10.99
C PRO A 112 -1.76 11.08 12.21
N GLY A 113 -0.49 11.45 12.38
CA GLY A 113 0.32 11.11 13.55
C GLY A 113 1.12 9.82 13.39
N SER A 114 1.35 9.10 14.49
CA SER A 114 2.22 7.91 14.54
C SER A 114 1.42 6.60 14.39
N TRP A 115 0.68 6.45 13.28
CA TRP A 115 0.04 5.17 12.96
C TRP A 115 1.09 4.19 12.44
N ASN A 116 0.98 2.92 12.84
CA ASN A 116 1.81 1.85 12.25
C ASN A 116 1.03 1.09 11.16
N ASP A 117 1.75 0.25 10.42
CA ASP A 117 1.21 -0.52 9.29
C ASP A 117 0.10 -1.51 9.69
N SER A 118 0.16 -2.04 10.92
CA SER A 118 -0.92 -2.87 11.45
C SER A 118 -2.21 -2.05 11.62
N ASP A 119 -2.13 -0.84 12.19
CA ASP A 119 -3.30 0.00 12.44
C ASP A 119 -3.94 0.49 11.13
N THR A 120 -3.13 0.87 10.15
CA THR A 120 -3.61 1.33 8.85
C THR A 120 -4.19 0.18 8.01
N SER A 121 -3.67 -1.04 8.15
CA SER A 121 -4.15 -2.23 7.42
C SER A 121 -5.37 -2.94 8.03
N LEU A 122 -5.94 -2.48 9.15
CA LEU A 122 -7.05 -3.18 9.82
C LEU A 122 -8.23 -3.49 8.88
N GLY A 123 -8.71 -2.51 8.12
CA GLY A 123 -9.82 -2.70 7.18
C GLY A 123 -9.50 -3.66 6.03
N PHE A 124 -8.22 -3.74 5.64
CA PHE A 124 -7.74 -4.73 4.67
C PHE A 124 -7.80 -6.14 5.27
N ARG A 125 -7.27 -6.31 6.49
CA ARG A 125 -7.23 -7.60 7.20
C ARG A 125 -8.64 -8.16 7.44
N VAL A 126 -9.60 -7.30 7.77
CA VAL A 126 -11.02 -7.68 7.90
C VAL A 126 -11.55 -8.25 6.58
N LYS A 127 -11.33 -7.57 5.44
CA LYS A 127 -11.76 -8.08 4.12
C LYS A 127 -11.04 -9.36 3.72
N LEU A 128 -9.76 -9.49 4.06
CA LEU A 128 -9.00 -10.70 3.75
C LEU A 128 -9.55 -11.90 4.54
N LEU A 129 -9.97 -11.72 5.79
CA LEU A 129 -10.53 -12.80 6.61
C LEU A 129 -11.99 -13.12 6.31
N ASP A 130 -12.76 -12.15 5.85
CA ASP A 130 -14.20 -12.32 5.63
C ASP A 130 -14.47 -13.22 4.41
N PRO A 131 -15.12 -14.38 4.59
CA PRO A 131 -15.46 -15.29 3.50
C PRO A 131 -16.34 -14.66 2.41
N ALA A 132 -17.07 -13.59 2.71
CA ALA A 132 -17.84 -12.85 1.70
C ALA A 132 -16.94 -12.15 0.67
N PHE A 133 -15.71 -11.80 1.07
CA PHE A 133 -14.73 -11.14 0.20
C PHE A 133 -13.63 -12.09 -0.26
N CYS A 134 -13.18 -13.02 0.58
CA CYS A 134 -12.11 -13.96 0.30
C CYS A 134 -12.48 -15.37 0.83
N PRO A 135 -13.30 -16.13 0.09
CA PRO A 135 -13.88 -17.39 0.56
C PRO A 135 -12.88 -18.55 0.64
N ASP A 136 -11.82 -18.55 -0.17
CA ASP A 136 -10.78 -19.60 -0.11
C ASP A 136 -9.75 -19.24 0.98
N PRO A 137 -9.68 -19.98 2.10
CA PRO A 137 -8.81 -19.65 3.22
C PRO A 137 -7.32 -19.78 2.88
N ARG A 138 -6.96 -20.43 1.77
CA ARG A 138 -5.56 -20.56 1.32
C ARG A 138 -5.05 -19.27 0.68
N MET A 139 -5.96 -18.42 0.19
CA MET A 139 -5.61 -17.16 -0.46
C MET A 139 -4.92 -16.22 0.53
N ASN A 140 -3.75 -15.76 0.11
CA ASN A 140 -2.88 -14.92 0.93
C ASN A 140 -2.29 -13.77 0.11
N VAL A 141 -1.65 -12.86 0.82
CA VAL A 141 -0.90 -11.74 0.23
C VAL A 141 0.49 -11.71 0.84
N VAL A 142 1.43 -11.03 0.18
CA VAL A 142 2.78 -10.83 0.71
C VAL A 142 2.92 -9.41 1.25
N SER A 143 3.63 -9.28 2.36
CA SER A 143 3.92 -8.00 3.00
C SER A 143 5.30 -7.96 3.66
N ASP A 144 5.69 -6.80 4.17
CA ASP A 144 6.79 -6.70 5.12
C ASP A 144 6.46 -7.31 6.50
N SER A 145 7.49 -7.51 7.31
CA SER A 145 7.41 -8.18 8.61
C SER A 145 6.65 -7.42 9.72
N ALA A 146 6.28 -6.15 9.50
CA ALA A 146 5.52 -5.32 10.41
C ALA A 146 3.99 -5.48 10.26
N PHE A 147 3.52 -6.11 9.18
CA PHE A 147 2.09 -6.28 8.89
C PHE A 147 1.34 -7.40 9.63
N PRO A 148 1.88 -8.62 9.83
CA PRO A 148 1.14 -9.66 10.51
C PRO A 148 0.99 -9.29 11.98
N SER A 149 -0.20 -8.78 12.32
CA SER A 149 -0.50 -8.24 13.65
C SER A 149 -1.11 -9.28 14.61
N SER A 150 -1.41 -10.48 14.12
CA SER A 150 -2.04 -11.55 14.91
C SER A 150 -1.73 -12.93 14.33
N THR A 151 -1.88 -13.97 15.14
CA THR A 151 -1.71 -15.37 14.71
C THR A 151 -2.65 -15.76 13.59
N ALA A 152 -3.87 -15.22 13.56
CA ALA A 152 -4.83 -15.41 12.47
C ALA A 152 -4.35 -14.84 11.12
N MET A 153 -3.39 -13.90 11.13
CA MET A 153 -2.78 -13.35 9.92
C MET A 153 -1.57 -14.16 9.43
N ALA A 154 -0.99 -15.04 10.26
CA ALA A 154 0.29 -15.69 9.95
C ALA A 154 0.25 -16.56 8.67
N GLU A 155 -0.93 -17.07 8.30
CA GLU A 155 -1.13 -17.85 7.07
C GLU A 155 -1.77 -17.03 5.93
N ARG A 156 -2.30 -15.84 6.25
CA ARG A 156 -3.00 -14.96 5.29
C ARG A 156 -2.12 -13.84 4.75
N ILE A 157 -1.13 -13.41 5.53
CA ILE A 157 -0.13 -12.41 5.16
C ILE A 157 1.25 -13.06 5.31
N LEU A 158 1.85 -13.44 4.19
CA LEU A 158 3.17 -14.03 4.14
C LEU A 158 4.22 -12.94 4.25
N THR A 159 5.16 -13.11 5.17
CA THR A 159 6.27 -12.16 5.38
C THR A 159 7.61 -12.87 5.34
N PRO A 160 8.68 -12.19 4.92
CA PRO A 160 10.03 -12.69 5.12
C PRO A 160 10.29 -12.98 6.61
N LEU A 161 11.03 -14.06 6.89
CA LEU A 161 11.60 -14.33 8.21
C LEU A 161 12.43 -13.14 8.71
N LYS A 162 12.38 -12.87 10.03
CA LYS A 162 13.26 -11.89 10.67
C LYS A 162 14.63 -12.49 10.95
N ASP A 163 15.60 -11.63 11.24
CA ASP A 163 16.94 -12.05 11.61
C ASP A 163 16.91 -12.98 12.83
N GLY A 164 17.60 -14.12 12.71
CA GLY A 164 17.63 -15.16 13.74
C GLY A 164 16.43 -16.10 13.78
N ASP A 165 15.34 -15.86 13.03
CA ASP A 165 14.19 -16.79 13.03
C ASP A 165 14.54 -18.14 12.40
N LEU A 166 15.43 -18.15 11.40
CA LEU A 166 15.86 -19.42 10.80
C LEU A 166 16.63 -20.31 11.77
N GLU A 167 17.41 -19.72 12.68
CA GLU A 167 18.16 -20.46 13.72
C GLU A 167 17.20 -21.18 14.68
N ARG A 168 16.02 -20.59 14.92
CA ARG A 168 14.96 -21.16 15.79
C ARG A 168 14.18 -22.29 15.13
N ILE A 169 14.28 -22.44 13.80
CA ILE A 169 13.62 -23.52 13.05
C ILE A 169 14.45 -24.81 13.18
N LEU A 170 13.74 -25.94 13.27
CA LEU A 170 14.35 -27.28 13.32
C LEU A 170 15.38 -27.45 12.19
N PRO A 171 16.61 -27.95 12.46
CA PRO A 171 17.68 -28.01 11.48
C PRO A 171 17.30 -28.65 10.14
N SER A 172 16.48 -29.71 10.16
CA SER A 172 16.02 -30.41 8.95
C SER A 172 15.08 -29.57 8.07
N LEU A 173 14.42 -28.55 8.62
CA LEU A 173 13.47 -27.69 7.90
C LEU A 173 14.09 -26.36 7.46
N ARG A 174 15.30 -26.02 7.92
CA ARG A 174 15.95 -24.73 7.63
C ARG A 174 16.17 -24.50 6.15
N ALA A 175 16.53 -25.54 5.39
CA ALA A 175 16.71 -25.42 3.94
C ALA A 175 15.41 -25.01 3.24
N SER A 176 14.30 -25.72 3.53
CA SER A 176 12.98 -25.41 2.96
C SER A 176 12.48 -24.03 3.39
N ALA A 177 12.67 -23.67 4.67
CA ALA A 177 12.28 -22.36 5.19
C ALA A 177 13.08 -21.22 4.54
N ARG A 178 14.38 -21.43 4.27
CA ARG A 178 15.21 -20.46 3.53
C ARG A 178 14.71 -20.28 2.11
N THR A 179 14.36 -21.36 1.41
CA THR A 179 13.83 -21.28 0.05
C THR A 179 12.52 -20.49 0.01
N LEU A 180 11.58 -20.78 0.92
CA LEU A 180 10.33 -20.03 1.01
C LEU A 180 10.55 -18.56 1.38
N HIS A 181 11.47 -18.28 2.31
CA HIS A 181 11.85 -16.91 2.66
C HIS A 181 12.40 -16.13 1.45
N ASN A 182 13.24 -16.76 0.63
CA ASN A 182 13.78 -16.14 -0.58
C ASN A 182 12.67 -15.85 -1.61
N ALA A 183 11.73 -16.79 -1.79
CA ALA A 183 10.57 -16.62 -2.66
C ALA A 183 9.69 -15.44 -2.21
N ILE A 184 9.33 -15.38 -0.92
CA ILE A 184 8.54 -14.28 -0.34
C ILE A 184 9.29 -12.94 -0.52
N THR A 185 10.59 -12.93 -0.21
CA THR A 185 11.42 -11.72 -0.33
C THR A 185 11.50 -11.23 -1.77
N SER A 186 11.66 -12.14 -2.73
CA SER A 186 11.73 -11.80 -4.16
C SER A 186 10.42 -11.17 -4.63
N VAL A 187 9.29 -11.81 -4.33
CA VAL A 187 7.98 -11.32 -4.78
C VAL A 187 7.55 -10.05 -4.07
N ARG A 188 7.97 -9.83 -2.81
CA ARG A 188 7.73 -8.57 -2.07
C ARG A 188 8.25 -7.33 -2.81
N GLN A 189 9.30 -7.45 -3.63
CA GLN A 189 9.83 -6.33 -4.42
C GLN A 189 8.77 -5.69 -5.34
N ALA A 190 7.74 -6.44 -5.73
CA ALA A 190 6.63 -5.91 -6.50
C ALA A 190 5.87 -4.79 -5.76
N ALA A 191 5.75 -4.87 -4.43
CA ALA A 191 5.15 -3.82 -3.62
C ALA A 191 6.00 -2.53 -3.67
N GLU A 192 7.32 -2.66 -3.59
CA GLU A 192 8.25 -1.52 -3.65
C GLU A 192 8.16 -0.82 -5.03
N TRP A 193 8.05 -1.60 -6.11
CA TRP A 193 7.82 -1.05 -7.45
C TRP A 193 6.46 -0.37 -7.56
N GLY A 194 5.40 -0.97 -7.01
CA GLY A 194 4.07 -0.36 -6.91
C GLY A 194 4.12 0.98 -6.19
N MET A 195 4.71 1.02 -5.00
CA MET A 195 4.91 2.25 -4.21
C MET A 195 5.71 3.31 -4.96
N GLY A 196 6.80 2.91 -5.63
CA GLY A 196 7.61 3.80 -6.45
C GLY A 196 6.83 4.34 -7.66
N SER A 197 5.96 3.55 -8.28
CA SER A 197 5.17 3.95 -9.44
C SER A 197 4.20 5.09 -9.12
N VAL A 198 3.55 5.04 -7.95
CA VAL A 198 2.61 6.08 -7.48
C VAL A 198 3.30 7.45 -7.45
N GLN A 199 4.51 7.52 -6.89
CA GLN A 199 5.29 8.76 -6.80
C GLN A 199 5.93 9.18 -8.13
N LYS A 200 6.21 8.24 -9.03
CA LYS A 200 6.72 8.55 -10.38
C LYS A 200 5.64 9.20 -11.25
N VAL A 201 4.43 8.65 -11.24
CA VAL A 201 3.30 9.18 -12.00
C VAL A 201 2.84 10.51 -11.40
N TYR A 202 2.71 10.56 -10.07
CA TYR A 202 2.27 11.75 -9.34
C TYR A 202 3.43 12.41 -8.61
N SER A 203 4.33 13.05 -9.35
CA SER A 203 5.55 13.68 -8.80
C SER A 203 5.29 14.70 -7.68
N ARG A 204 4.09 15.31 -7.61
CA ARG A 204 3.70 16.20 -6.52
C ARG A 204 3.64 15.50 -5.16
N LEU A 205 3.41 14.19 -5.12
CA LEU A 205 3.42 13.40 -3.88
C LEU A 205 4.84 13.30 -3.26
N ASN A 206 5.89 13.71 -3.98
CA ASN A 206 7.24 13.82 -3.42
C ASN A 206 7.46 15.15 -2.67
N LEU A 207 6.56 16.10 -2.85
CA LEU A 207 6.57 17.38 -2.14
C LEU A 207 5.69 17.28 -0.90
N PRO A 208 5.93 18.10 0.13
CA PRO A 208 5.03 18.16 1.26
C PRO A 208 3.62 18.57 0.79
N LEU A 209 2.63 17.79 1.21
CA LEU A 209 1.23 18.04 0.88
C LEU A 209 0.72 19.25 1.69
N PRO A 210 -0.16 20.08 1.10
CA PRO A 210 -0.81 21.15 1.84
C PRO A 210 -1.74 20.56 2.91
N TYR A 211 -1.85 21.25 4.03
CA TYR A 211 -2.86 20.96 5.04
C TYR A 211 -4.24 21.46 4.55
N ASP A 212 -5.25 20.60 4.57
CA ASP A 212 -6.65 20.99 4.38
C ASP A 212 -7.42 20.85 5.71
N PRO A 213 -7.85 21.96 6.33
CA PRO A 213 -8.62 21.94 7.57
C PRO A 213 -10.06 21.42 7.42
N LYS A 214 -10.52 21.10 6.21
CA LYS A 214 -11.91 20.71 5.92
C LYS A 214 -12.12 19.21 5.66
N LEU A 215 -11.08 18.39 5.80
CA LEU A 215 -11.18 16.92 5.68
C LEU A 215 -11.73 16.27 6.95
#